data_AF-A0A0D6TP99-F1
#
_entry.id   AF-A0A0D6TP99-F1
#
_cell.length_a   1.000
_cell.length_b   1.000
_cell.length_c   1.000
_cell.angle_alpha   90.00
_cell.angle_beta   90.00
_cell.angle_gamma   90.00
#
_symmetry.space_group_name_H-M   'P 1'
#
loop_
_entity.id
_entity.type
_entity.pdbx_description
1 polymer ?
#
loop_
_entity_poly.entity_id
_entity_poly.type
_entity_poly.pdbx_seq_one_letter_code
_entity_poly.pdbx_strand_id
1 'polypeptide(L)'
;MISVNEKLIVTKQVNEIMCRYAKQVLLKDFLYHFSFTSFSKRFNKLSIENVNPLLETLNYHQGDFNLDTLPEVINYLNYFLNHLDEHDIMALYFLSLNQNYFQYNDNFIKQESLENIDSFELKLGREFAYKLYEPEASGLREDVEKMLMKKISRLVNELDLSLVTEESIEEIIESIETISS
;
A
#
# COMPACT_ATOMS: atom_id res chain seq x y z
N MET A 1 3.50 -8.88 -30.70
CA MET A 1 4.25 -8.02 -29.77
C MET A 1 3.83 -6.60 -30.09
N ILE A 2 3.06 -5.94 -29.22
CA ILE A 2 2.81 -4.50 -29.40
C ILE A 2 4.10 -3.82 -28.92
N SER A 3 5.02 -3.58 -29.86
CA SER A 3 6.22 -2.80 -29.62
C SER A 3 5.90 -1.34 -29.89
N VAL A 4 5.63 -0.60 -28.84
CA VAL A 4 5.72 0.84 -28.92
C VAL A 4 6.44 1.29 -27.65
N ASN A 5 7.56 2.00 -27.81
CA ASN A 5 8.26 2.74 -26.74
C ASN A 5 7.39 3.88 -26.18
N GLU A 6 6.06 3.77 -26.28
CA GLU A 6 5.10 4.78 -25.90
C GLU A 6 4.65 4.49 -24.48
N LYS A 7 4.90 5.46 -23.61
CA LYS A 7 4.20 5.67 -22.35
C LYS A 7 2.69 5.53 -22.64
N LEU A 8 2.16 4.33 -22.37
CA LEU A 8 0.80 3.94 -22.75
C LEU A 8 -0.22 4.82 -22.05
N ILE A 9 -1.32 5.11 -22.75
CA ILE A 9 -2.49 5.75 -22.14
C ILE A 9 -3.05 4.78 -21.10
N VAL A 10 -3.02 5.20 -19.84
CA VAL A 10 -3.66 4.46 -18.75
C VAL A 10 -5.16 4.54 -18.95
N THR A 11 -5.78 3.42 -19.35
CA THR A 11 -7.23 3.34 -19.45
C THR A 11 -7.84 3.10 -18.08
N LYS A 12 -9.11 3.48 -17.91
CA LYS A 12 -9.89 3.16 -16.70
C LYS A 12 -9.84 1.67 -16.34
N GLN A 13 -9.90 0.79 -17.34
CA GLN A 13 -9.85 -0.66 -17.15
C GLN A 13 -8.51 -1.12 -16.59
N VAL A 14 -7.39 -0.61 -17.13
CA VAL A 14 -6.05 -0.93 -16.61
C VAL A 14 -5.93 -0.43 -15.17
N ASN A 15 -6.37 0.80 -14.89
CA ASN A 15 -6.36 1.34 -13.53
C ASN A 15 -7.15 0.47 -12.55
N GLU A 16 -8.37 0.05 -12.91
CA GLU A 16 -9.22 -0.80 -12.07
C GLU A 16 -8.58 -2.18 -11.82
N ILE A 17 -7.98 -2.80 -12.83
CA ILE A 17 -7.30 -4.09 -12.70
C ILE A 17 -6.09 -3.96 -11.76
N MET A 18 -5.25 -2.95 -11.96
CA MET A 18 -4.06 -2.70 -11.13
C MET A 18 -4.46 -2.41 -9.68
N CYS A 19 -5.45 -1.55 -9.46
CA CYS A 19 -5.94 -1.24 -8.12
C CYS A 19 -6.52 -2.48 -7.42
N ARG A 20 -7.29 -3.30 -8.14
CA ARG A 20 -7.86 -4.55 -7.58
C ARG A 20 -6.75 -5.54 -7.22
N TYR A 21 -5.79 -5.74 -8.12
CA TYR A 21 -4.65 -6.62 -7.87
C TYR A 21 -3.84 -6.15 -6.65
N ALA A 22 -3.49 -4.86 -6.59
CA ALA A 22 -2.78 -4.28 -5.46
C ALA A 22 -3.52 -4.48 -4.14
N LYS A 23 -4.85 -4.29 -4.10
CA LYS A 23 -5.65 -4.51 -2.88
C LYS A 23 -5.70 -5.98 -2.48
N GLN A 24 -6.10 -6.85 -3.41
CA GLN A 24 -6.46 -8.24 -3.07
C GLN A 24 -5.25 -9.16 -2.93
N VAL A 25 -4.13 -8.81 -3.59
CA VAL A 25 -2.91 -9.63 -3.60
C VAL A 25 -1.81 -8.95 -2.81
N LEU A 26 -1.40 -7.74 -3.22
CA LEU A 26 -0.20 -7.11 -2.65
C LEU A 26 -0.39 -6.61 -1.22
N LEU A 27 -1.49 -5.91 -0.92
CA LEU A 27 -1.76 -5.46 0.45
C LEU A 27 -2.00 -6.64 1.39
N LYS A 28 -2.67 -7.67 0.89
CA LYS A 28 -2.87 -8.91 1.62
C LYS A 28 -1.53 -9.53 1.97
N ASP A 29 -0.69 -9.80 0.97
CA ASP A 29 0.65 -10.39 1.16
C ASP A 29 1.53 -9.52 2.07
N PHE A 30 1.49 -8.20 1.89
CA PHE A 30 2.16 -7.24 2.75
C PHE A 30 1.75 -7.38 4.22
N LEU A 31 0.46 -7.45 4.53
CA LEU A 31 0.00 -7.57 5.90
C LEU A 31 0.27 -8.96 6.49
N TYR A 32 0.17 -10.03 5.69
CA TYR A 32 0.52 -11.38 6.14
C TYR A 32 2.00 -11.48 6.53
N HIS A 33 2.90 -10.98 5.67
CA HIS A 33 4.33 -10.97 5.95
C HIS A 33 4.71 -10.02 7.10
N PHE A 34 3.91 -8.99 7.33
CA PHE A 34 4.08 -8.13 8.50
C PHE A 34 3.63 -8.84 9.77
N SER A 35 2.47 -9.48 9.77
CA SER A 35 1.89 -10.07 10.97
C SER A 35 2.56 -11.36 11.42
N PHE A 36 3.24 -12.08 10.52
CA PHE A 36 3.80 -13.40 10.83
C PHE A 36 5.25 -13.57 10.37
N THR A 37 6.15 -13.86 11.30
CA THR A 37 7.61 -13.96 11.08
C THR A 37 8.04 -15.14 10.20
N SER A 38 7.22 -16.18 10.08
CA SER A 38 7.50 -17.40 9.33
C SER A 38 6.38 -17.76 8.34
N PHE A 39 5.73 -16.75 7.76
CA PHE A 39 4.67 -16.97 6.79
C PHE A 39 5.18 -17.60 5.49
N SER A 40 4.72 -18.82 5.23
CA SER A 40 4.89 -19.52 3.96
C SER A 40 3.52 -19.98 3.49
N LYS A 41 3.03 -19.43 2.36
CA LYS A 41 1.74 -19.80 1.74
C LYS A 41 1.58 -21.31 1.48
N ARG A 42 2.67 -22.08 1.49
CA ARG A 42 2.66 -23.49 1.08
C ARG A 42 2.68 -24.50 2.23
N PHE A 43 3.10 -24.17 3.46
CA PHE A 43 3.44 -25.24 4.43
C PHE A 43 3.21 -25.03 5.93
N ASN A 44 2.75 -23.88 6.43
CA ASN A 44 2.72 -23.69 7.88
C ASN A 44 1.30 -23.58 8.47
N LYS A 45 1.02 -24.44 9.46
CA LYS A 45 0.00 -24.17 10.47
C LYS A 45 0.56 -23.04 11.33
N LEU A 46 -0.06 -21.87 11.28
CA LEU A 46 0.34 -20.73 12.09
C LEU A 46 0.19 -21.08 13.58
N SER A 47 1.16 -20.69 14.38
CA SER A 47 1.12 -20.77 15.84
C SER A 47 1.38 -19.38 16.44
N ILE A 48 1.11 -19.24 17.74
CA ILE A 48 1.31 -18.00 18.49
C ILE A 48 2.75 -17.49 18.36
N GLU A 49 3.73 -18.39 18.33
CA GLU A 49 5.16 -18.07 18.17
C GLU A 49 5.48 -17.43 16.80
N ASN A 50 4.57 -17.51 15.85
CA ASN A 50 4.74 -16.91 14.53
C ASN A 50 4.24 -15.48 14.49
N VAL A 51 3.44 -15.01 15.45
CA VAL A 51 2.99 -13.62 15.50
C VAL A 51 4.21 -12.70 15.62
N ASN A 52 4.23 -11.64 14.81
CA ASN A 52 5.33 -10.69 14.80
C ASN A 52 5.36 -9.88 16.10
N PRO A 53 6.45 -9.91 16.88
CA PRO A 53 6.57 -9.12 18.11
C PRO A 53 6.39 -7.61 17.88
N LEU A 54 6.71 -7.11 16.68
CA LEU A 54 6.47 -5.71 16.32
C LEU A 54 4.97 -5.38 16.26
N LEU A 55 4.13 -6.32 15.82
CA LEU A 55 2.68 -6.17 15.81
C LEU A 55 2.13 -6.03 17.23
N GLU A 56 2.59 -6.87 18.16
CA GLU A 56 2.22 -6.81 19.58
C GLU A 56 2.65 -5.49 20.22
N THR A 57 3.89 -5.07 19.95
CA THR A 57 4.44 -3.81 20.47
C THR A 57 3.65 -2.61 19.95
N LEU A 58 3.29 -2.60 18.67
CA LEU A 58 2.44 -1.55 18.11
C LEU A 58 1.03 -1.59 18.71
N ASN A 59 0.46 -2.78 18.98
CA ASN A 59 -0.87 -2.92 19.58
C ASN A 59 -0.92 -2.33 20.99
N TYR A 60 0.13 -2.59 21.78
CA TYR A 60 0.31 -1.95 23.09
C TYR A 60 0.30 -0.40 23.00
N HIS A 61 0.78 0.15 21.88
CA HIS A 61 0.78 1.57 21.58
C HIS A 61 -0.37 2.03 20.69
N GLN A 62 -1.46 1.26 20.57
CA GLN A 62 -2.66 1.64 19.80
C GLN A 62 -2.34 2.04 18.34
N GLY A 63 -1.40 1.31 17.72
CA GLY A 63 -1.00 1.54 16.34
C GLY A 63 -0.19 2.83 16.11
N ASP A 64 0.25 3.52 17.16
CA ASP A 64 1.13 4.67 17.06
C ASP A 64 2.59 4.22 16.85
N PHE A 65 3.23 4.83 15.86
CA PHE A 65 4.66 4.65 15.61
C PHE A 65 5.47 5.57 16.54
N ASN A 66 6.09 4.98 17.55
CA ASN A 66 6.99 5.70 18.47
C ASN A 66 8.46 5.60 18.01
N LEU A 67 9.38 6.23 18.73
CA LEU A 67 10.81 6.27 18.37
C LEU A 67 11.46 4.88 18.31
N ASP A 68 10.93 3.90 19.03
CA ASP A 68 11.49 2.55 19.10
C ASP A 68 10.95 1.66 17.96
N THR A 69 9.66 1.78 17.64
CA THR A 69 8.98 0.95 16.62
C THR A 69 9.09 1.52 15.20
N LEU A 70 9.16 2.84 15.04
CA LEU A 70 9.20 3.50 13.74
C LEU A 70 10.38 3.03 12.86
N PRO A 71 11.62 2.91 13.36
CA PRO A 71 12.73 2.42 12.56
C PRO A 71 12.51 0.99 12.05
N GLU A 72 11.93 0.10 12.88
CA GLU A 72 11.64 -1.28 12.50
C GLU A 72 10.56 -1.36 11.42
N VAL A 73 9.50 -0.55 11.56
CA VAL A 73 8.45 -0.44 10.53
C VAL A 73 9.03 0.10 9.22
N ILE A 74 9.85 1.14 9.25
CA ILE A 74 10.52 1.67 8.06
C ILE A 74 11.42 0.62 7.41
N ASN A 75 12.19 -0.13 8.21
CA ASN A 75 13.02 -1.22 7.70
C ASN A 75 12.19 -2.31 7.02
N TYR A 76 11.05 -2.68 7.62
CA TYR A 76 10.12 -3.64 7.02
C TYR A 76 9.54 -3.12 5.69
N LEU A 77 9.09 -1.86 5.65
CA LEU A 77 8.56 -1.24 4.44
C LEU A 77 9.59 -1.24 3.32
N ASN A 78 10.81 -0.79 3.62
CA ASN A 78 11.91 -0.76 2.66
C ASN A 78 12.27 -2.15 2.18
N TYR A 79 12.32 -3.13 3.09
CA TYR A 79 12.53 -4.52 2.72
C TYR A 79 11.43 -5.00 1.75
N PHE A 80 10.16 -4.85 2.11
CA PHE A 80 9.05 -5.29 1.29
C PHE A 80 9.07 -4.64 -0.10
N LEU A 81 9.17 -3.32 -0.16
CA LEU A 81 9.11 -2.55 -1.40
C LEU A 81 10.29 -2.83 -2.34
N ASN A 82 11.48 -3.06 -1.79
CA ASN A 82 12.66 -3.41 -2.60
C ASN A 82 12.66 -4.85 -3.12
N HIS A 83 11.79 -5.71 -2.59
CA HIS A 83 11.64 -7.11 -3.06
C HIS A 83 10.48 -7.30 -4.04
N LEU A 84 9.67 -6.27 -4.29
CA LEU A 84 8.64 -6.31 -5.32
C LEU A 84 9.26 -6.22 -6.71
N ASP A 85 8.66 -6.93 -7.66
CA ASP A 85 9.01 -6.73 -9.06
C ASP A 85 8.39 -5.43 -9.62
N GLU A 86 8.79 -5.06 -10.83
CA GLU A 86 8.35 -3.82 -11.48
C GLU A 86 6.83 -3.74 -11.67
N HIS A 87 6.14 -4.87 -11.85
CA HIS A 87 4.70 -4.91 -12.05
C HIS A 87 3.95 -4.74 -10.73
N ASP A 88 4.45 -5.37 -9.67
CA ASP A 88 3.88 -5.27 -8.33
C ASP A 88 4.03 -3.87 -7.76
N ILE A 89 5.22 -3.27 -7.84
CA ILE A 89 5.41 -1.89 -7.37
C ILE A 89 4.57 -0.90 -8.18
N MET A 90 4.44 -1.11 -9.50
CA MET A 90 3.57 -0.31 -10.34
C MET A 90 2.11 -0.41 -9.88
N ALA A 91 1.62 -1.60 -9.55
CA ALA A 91 0.25 -1.75 -9.03
C ALA A 91 0.04 -0.99 -7.71
N LEU A 92 1.03 -0.94 -6.82
CA LEU A 92 0.99 -0.11 -5.61
C LEU A 92 0.97 1.40 -5.94
N TYR A 93 1.73 1.84 -6.93
CA TYR A 93 1.69 3.23 -7.40
C TYR A 93 0.31 3.62 -7.92
N PHE A 94 -0.30 2.77 -8.74
CA PHE A 94 -1.67 2.94 -9.20
C PHE A 94 -2.66 3.05 -8.03
N LEU A 95 -2.56 2.17 -7.06
CA LEU A 95 -3.43 2.18 -5.88
C LEU A 95 -3.26 3.45 -5.04
N SER A 96 -2.01 3.84 -4.75
CA SER A 96 -1.69 5.05 -3.99
C SER A 96 -2.18 6.30 -4.72
N LEU A 97 -1.95 6.38 -6.03
CA LEU A 97 -2.43 7.48 -6.86
C LEU A 97 -3.96 7.58 -6.82
N ASN A 98 -4.66 6.45 -6.93
CA ASN A 98 -6.12 6.41 -6.89
C ASN A 98 -6.68 6.82 -5.51
N GLN A 99 -6.01 6.45 -4.40
CA GLN A 99 -6.41 6.88 -3.05
C GLN A 99 -6.21 8.38 -2.83
N ASN A 100 -5.18 8.96 -3.43
CA ASN A 100 -4.85 10.38 -3.32
C ASN A 100 -5.42 11.23 -4.46
N TYR A 101 -6.26 10.66 -5.34
CA TYR A 101 -6.78 11.32 -6.54
C TYR A 101 -7.36 12.71 -6.26
N PHE A 102 -8.25 12.82 -5.26
CA PHE A 102 -8.90 14.09 -4.94
C PHE A 102 -7.90 15.14 -4.46
N GLN A 103 -6.95 14.74 -3.60
CA GLN A 103 -5.89 15.63 -3.14
C GLN A 103 -5.04 16.14 -4.30
N TYR A 104 -4.64 15.26 -5.23
CA TYR A 104 -3.86 15.67 -6.38
C TYR A 104 -4.65 16.56 -7.34
N ASN A 105 -5.91 16.23 -7.59
CA ASN A 105 -6.80 17.04 -8.42
C ASN A 105 -6.98 18.45 -7.83
N ASP A 106 -7.23 18.56 -6.53
CA ASP A 106 -7.38 19.85 -5.85
C ASP A 106 -6.09 20.66 -5.87
N ASN A 107 -4.94 20.01 -5.70
CA ASN A 107 -3.64 20.67 -5.80
C ASN A 107 -3.36 21.16 -7.22
N PHE A 108 -3.70 20.35 -8.22
CA PHE A 108 -3.55 20.68 -9.62
C PHE A 108 -4.43 21.88 -10.02
N ILE A 109 -5.71 21.89 -9.61
CA ILE A 109 -6.65 23.01 -9.85
C ILE A 109 -6.14 24.32 -9.24
N LYS A 110 -5.44 24.27 -8.09
CA LYS A 110 -4.86 25.48 -7.47
C LYS A 110 -3.67 26.04 -8.24
N GLN A 111 -2.97 25.22 -9.02
CA GLN A 111 -1.75 25.57 -9.72
C GLN A 111 -2.00 25.95 -11.19
N GLU A 112 -2.99 25.34 -11.83
CA GLU A 112 -3.29 25.52 -13.24
C GLU A 112 -4.58 26.32 -13.45
N SER A 113 -4.55 27.32 -14.33
CA SER A 113 -5.75 28.05 -14.74
C SER A 113 -6.65 27.18 -15.60
N LEU A 114 -7.94 27.10 -15.25
CA LEU A 114 -8.97 26.43 -16.03
C LEU A 114 -9.29 27.23 -17.31
N GLU A 115 -8.57 26.95 -18.40
CA GLU A 115 -8.80 27.58 -19.71
C GLU A 115 -9.96 26.90 -20.47
N ASN A 116 -9.89 25.57 -20.63
CA ASN A 116 -10.99 24.73 -21.14
C ASN A 116 -10.89 23.30 -20.57
N ILE A 117 -11.99 22.54 -20.66
CA ILE A 117 -12.09 21.18 -20.06
C ILE A 117 -11.13 20.20 -20.73
N ASP A 118 -11.05 20.18 -22.06
CA ASP A 118 -10.21 19.21 -22.79
C ASP A 118 -8.71 19.39 -22.50
N SER A 119 -8.22 20.64 -22.42
CA SER A 119 -6.84 20.95 -22.04
C SER A 119 -6.57 20.61 -20.59
N PHE A 120 -7.53 20.87 -19.71
CA PHE A 120 -7.44 20.53 -18.30
C PHE A 120 -7.28 19.01 -18.10
N GLU A 121 -8.17 18.21 -18.70
CA GLU A 121 -8.12 16.74 -18.60
C GLU A 121 -6.81 16.18 -19.15
N LEU A 122 -6.34 16.73 -20.27
CA LEU A 122 -5.08 16.30 -20.88
C LEU A 122 -3.87 16.62 -19.98
N LYS A 123 -3.81 17.82 -19.40
CA LYS A 123 -2.72 18.20 -18.50
C LYS A 123 -2.76 17.39 -17.20
N LEU A 124 -3.94 17.19 -16.62
CA LEU A 124 -4.12 16.35 -15.42
C LEU A 124 -3.70 14.90 -15.69
N GLY A 125 -4.10 14.36 -16.85
CA GLY A 125 -3.66 13.03 -17.27
C GLY A 125 -2.14 12.91 -17.41
N ARG A 126 -1.47 13.95 -17.91
CA ARG A 126 0.00 14.00 -17.97
C ARG A 126 0.66 14.08 -16.60
N GLU A 127 0.07 14.83 -15.66
CA GLU A 127 0.55 14.90 -14.28
C GLU A 127 0.48 13.53 -13.60
N PHE A 128 -0.64 12.81 -13.76
CA PHE A 128 -0.75 11.45 -13.23
C PHE A 128 0.18 10.46 -13.92
N ALA A 129 0.36 10.59 -15.23
CA ALA A 129 1.36 9.78 -15.94
C ALA A 129 2.77 10.07 -15.40
N TYR A 130 3.13 11.34 -15.21
CA TYR A 130 4.42 11.73 -14.63
C TYR A 130 4.62 11.09 -13.25
N LYS A 131 3.58 11.11 -12.39
CA LYS A 131 3.63 10.44 -11.09
C LYS A 131 3.93 8.94 -11.18
N LEU A 132 3.31 8.25 -12.12
CA LEU A 132 3.52 6.80 -12.31
C LEU A 132 4.91 6.47 -12.91
N TYR A 133 5.41 7.31 -13.81
CA TYR A 133 6.70 7.08 -14.47
C TYR A 133 7.90 7.59 -13.67
N GLU A 134 7.71 8.59 -12.82
CA GLU A 134 8.76 9.21 -11.99
C GLU A 134 8.31 9.24 -10.51
N PRO A 135 8.12 8.06 -9.87
CA PRO A 135 7.49 7.95 -8.56
C PRO A 135 8.29 8.62 -7.43
N GLU A 136 9.62 8.59 -7.50
CA GLU A 136 10.51 9.26 -6.55
C GLU A 136 10.44 10.79 -6.70
N ALA A 137 10.62 11.31 -7.91
CA ALA A 137 10.65 12.76 -8.16
C ALA A 137 9.28 13.44 -7.95
N SER A 138 8.20 12.67 -8.07
CA SER A 138 6.82 13.17 -7.97
C SER A 138 6.19 13.04 -6.58
N GLY A 139 6.90 12.42 -5.62
CA GLY A 139 6.41 12.15 -4.27
C GLY A 139 5.51 10.91 -4.14
N LEU A 140 5.29 10.15 -5.22
CA LEU A 140 4.38 9.01 -5.21
C LEU A 140 4.97 7.82 -4.42
N ARG A 141 6.30 7.67 -4.40
CA ARG A 141 6.99 6.65 -3.59
C ARG A 141 6.70 6.83 -2.11
N GLU A 142 6.83 8.05 -1.59
CA GLU A 142 6.56 8.36 -0.19
C GLU A 142 5.07 8.22 0.13
N ASP A 143 4.18 8.52 -0.83
CA ASP A 143 2.75 8.33 -0.65
C ASP A 143 2.37 6.83 -0.57
N VAL A 144 3.08 5.94 -1.29
CA VAL A 144 2.97 4.48 -1.08
C VAL A 144 3.42 4.08 0.32
N GLU A 145 4.54 4.60 0.82
CA GLU A 145 5.02 4.30 2.18
C GLU A 145 4.01 4.73 3.24
N LYS A 146 3.49 5.96 3.13
CA LYS A 146 2.44 6.46 4.02
C LYS A 146 1.18 5.62 3.94
N MET A 147 0.78 5.18 2.74
CA MET A 147 -0.37 4.27 2.56
C MET A 147 -0.13 2.96 3.32
N LEU A 148 1.04 2.33 3.16
CA LEU A 148 1.37 1.08 3.83
C LEU A 148 1.50 1.23 5.35
N MET A 149 2.09 2.33 5.84
CA MET A 149 2.09 2.66 7.28
C MET A 149 0.69 2.80 7.84
N LYS A 150 -0.21 3.52 7.13
CA LYS A 150 -1.62 3.62 7.53
C LYS A 150 -2.31 2.26 7.57
N LYS A 151 -1.95 1.34 6.68
CA LYS A 151 -2.48 -0.03 6.67
C LYS A 151 -1.99 -0.85 7.87
N ILE A 152 -0.71 -0.75 8.24
CA ILE A 152 -0.18 -1.34 9.48
C ILE A 152 -0.90 -0.77 10.70
N SER A 153 -0.96 0.56 10.83
CA SER A 153 -1.60 1.21 11.98
C SER A 153 -3.08 0.85 12.09
N ARG A 154 -3.79 0.76 10.95
CA ARG A 154 -5.17 0.30 10.92
C ARG A 154 -5.31 -1.15 11.38
N LEU A 155 -4.48 -2.06 10.87
CA LEU A 155 -4.49 -3.46 11.28
C LEU A 155 -4.30 -3.57 12.79
N VAL A 156 -3.27 -2.92 13.32
CA VAL A 156 -2.96 -2.94 14.75
C VAL A 156 -4.13 -2.44 15.60
N ASN A 157 -4.84 -1.40 15.15
CA ASN A 157 -5.98 -0.82 15.85
C ASN A 157 -7.26 -1.65 15.78
N GLU A 158 -7.37 -2.56 14.81
CA GLU A 158 -8.51 -3.47 14.69
C GLU A 158 -8.38 -4.72 15.57
N LEU A 159 -7.19 -4.98 16.15
CA LEU A 159 -6.87 -6.19 16.91
C LEU A 159 -6.89 -5.95 18.42
N ASP A 160 -7.30 -6.97 19.18
CA ASP A 160 -7.00 -7.08 20.62
C ASP A 160 -5.88 -8.12 20.86
N LEU A 161 -4.63 -7.65 20.97
CA LEU A 161 -3.47 -8.50 21.26
C LEU A 161 -3.03 -8.39 22.73
N SER A 162 -3.94 -8.05 23.64
CA SER A 162 -3.64 -8.00 25.08
C SER A 162 -3.19 -9.37 25.64
N LEU A 163 -3.72 -10.46 25.06
CA LEU A 163 -3.28 -11.82 25.26
C LEU A 163 -3.27 -12.53 23.91
N VAL A 164 -2.09 -12.95 23.44
CA VAL A 164 -1.99 -13.68 22.16
C VAL A 164 -2.36 -15.15 22.37
N THR A 165 -3.49 -15.56 21.79
CA THR A 165 -3.99 -16.95 21.81
C THR A 165 -4.08 -17.51 20.39
N GLU A 166 -4.52 -18.76 20.25
CA GLU A 166 -4.83 -19.32 18.92
C GLU A 166 -5.97 -18.54 18.24
N GLU A 167 -6.93 -17.99 18.99
CA GLU A 167 -8.00 -17.14 18.44
C GLU A 167 -7.46 -15.82 17.87
N SER A 168 -6.41 -15.25 18.46
CA SER A 168 -5.76 -14.04 17.93
C SER A 168 -5.22 -14.23 16.51
N ILE A 169 -4.82 -15.45 16.15
CA ILE A 169 -4.35 -15.74 14.78
C ILE A 169 -5.51 -15.63 13.78
N GLU A 170 -6.68 -16.16 14.15
CA GLU A 170 -7.89 -16.06 13.32
C GLU A 170 -8.33 -14.60 13.18
N GLU A 171 -8.30 -13.83 14.28
CA GLU A 171 -8.62 -12.40 14.29
C GLU A 171 -7.67 -11.57 13.40
N ILE A 172 -6.36 -11.85 13.46
CA ILE A 172 -5.36 -11.23 12.58
C ILE A 172 -5.71 -11.52 11.11
N ILE A 173 -6.00 -12.78 10.79
CA ILE A 173 -6.34 -13.20 9.42
C ILE A 173 -7.59 -12.48 8.93
N GLU A 174 -8.67 -12.48 9.72
CA GLU A 174 -9.94 -11.83 9.37
C GLU A 174 -9.79 -10.31 9.18
N SER A 175 -8.98 -9.66 10.03
CA SER A 175 -8.67 -8.24 9.91
C SER A 175 -7.88 -7.94 8.62
N ILE A 176 -6.91 -8.80 8.26
CA ILE A 176 -6.18 -8.67 6.99
C ILE A 176 -7.12 -8.78 5.79
N GLU A 177 -8.04 -9.75 5.78
CA GLU A 177 -9.03 -9.88 4.70
C GLU A 177 -9.92 -8.63 4.60
N THR A 178 -10.35 -8.09 5.74
CA THR A 178 -11.21 -6.90 5.81
C THR A 178 -10.51 -5.64 5.29
N ILE A 179 -9.23 -5.46 5.64
CA ILE A 179 -8.43 -4.29 5.22
C ILE A 179 -8.05 -4.34 3.73
N SER A 180 -7.96 -5.54 3.18
CA SER A 180 -7.51 -5.84 1.81
C SER A 180 -8.65 -6.05 0.80
N SER A 181 -9.90 -6.08 1.27
CA SER A 181 -11.11 -6.12 0.44
C SER A 181 -11.38 -4.79 -0.28
#